data_AF-A0A836RN24-F1
#
_entry.id   AF-A0A836RN24-F1
#
_cell.length_a   1.000
_cell.length_b   1.000
_cell.length_c   1.000
_cell.angle_alpha   90.00
_cell.angle_beta   90.00
_cell.angle_gamma   90.00
#
_symmetry.space_group_name_H-M   'P 1'
#
loop_
_entity.id
_entity.type
_entity.pdbx_description
1 polymer ?
#
loop_
_entity_poly.entity_id
_entity_poly.type
_entity_poly.pdbx_seq_one_letter_code
_entity_poly.pdbx_strand_id
1 'polypeptide(L)' 'MRGLRWRSTLFLLVIIGGIVAIYPTIKLYTSPELTEAEQISLHKKSLHLGLDLKGGMHLVLEV' A
#
# COMPACT_ATOMS: atom_id res chain seq x y z
N MET A 1 -28.11 6.56 22.28
CA MET A 1 -26.68 6.19 22.41
C MET A 1 -26.24 4.92 21.66
N ARG A 2 -27.14 3.97 21.30
CA ARG A 2 -26.77 2.74 20.57
C ARG A 2 -26.19 3.00 19.16
N GLY A 3 -26.74 3.96 18.40
CA GLY A 3 -26.23 4.31 17.07
C GLY A 3 -24.83 4.93 17.07
N LEU A 4 -24.43 5.61 18.15
CA LEU A 4 -23.11 6.23 18.27
C LEU A 4 -22.01 5.20 18.54
N ARG A 5 -22.32 4.15 19.33
CA ARG A 5 -21.39 3.05 19.60
C ARG A 5 -21.07 2.28 18.33
N TRP A 6 -22.08 1.94 17.51
CA TRP A 6 -21.87 1.24 16.24
C TRP A 6 -21.06 2.07 15.23
N ARG A 7 -21.37 3.37 15.07
CA ARG A 7 -20.58 4.28 14.24
C ARG A 7 -19.11 4.35 14.68
N SER A 8 -18.88 4.43 16.00
CA SER A 8 -17.52 4.45 16.56
C SER A 8 -16.77 3.15 16.29
N THR A 9 -17.43 1.99 16.47
CA THR A 9 -16.85 0.68 16.13
C THR A 9 -16.51 0.57 14.65
N LEU A 10 -17.41 0.99 13.76
CA LEU A 10 -17.16 1.01 12.31
C LEU A 10 -15.97 1.89 11.96
N PHE A 11 -15.89 3.09 12.56
CA PHE A 11 -14.80 4.02 12.32
C PHE A 11 -13.45 3.43 12.74
N LEU A 12 -13.40 2.80 13.93
CA LEU A 12 -12.21 2.08 14.41
C LEU A 12 -11.81 0.95 13.46
N LEU A 13 -12.78 0.18 12.96
CA LEU A 13 -12.53 -0.93 12.05
C LEU A 13 -11.95 -0.44 10.71
N VAL A 14 -12.48 0.67 10.17
CA VAL A 14 -11.96 1.30 8.95
C VAL A 14 -10.54 1.81 9.15
N ILE A 15 -10.24 2.46 10.28
CA ILE A 15 -8.88 2.92 10.59
C ILE A 15 -7.91 1.74 10.66
N ILE A 16 -8.26 0.69 11.40
CA ILE A 16 -7.42 -0.51 11.52
C ILE A 16 -7.21 -1.15 10.14
N GLY A 17 -8.27 -1.28 9.34
CA GLY A 17 -8.19 -1.80 7.98
C GLY A 17 -7.25 -0.98 7.09
N GLY A 18 -7.32 0.35 7.18
CA GLY A 18 -6.42 1.25 6.45
C GLY A 18 -4.96 1.07 6.85
N ILE A 19 -4.67 0.96 8.15
CA ILE A 19 -3.30 0.72 8.64
C ILE A 19 -2.76 -0.61 8.11
N VAL A 20 -3.56 -1.69 8.17
CA VAL A 20 -3.17 -3.01 7.67
C VAL A 20 -2.91 -3.00 6.17
N ALA A 21 -3.69 -2.24 5.39
CA ALA A 21 -3.49 -2.10 3.96
C ALA A 21 -2.19 -1.35 3.58
N ILE A 22 -1.75 -0.39 4.41
CA ILE A 22 -0.53 0.39 4.16
C ILE A 22 0.74 -0.35 4.60
N TYR A 23 0.65 -1.19 5.63
CA TYR A 23 1.76 -1.97 6.18
C TYR A 23 2.68 -2.67 5.16
N PRO A 24 2.18 -3.43 4.15
CA PRO A 24 3.05 -4.09 3.18
C PRO A 24 3.90 -3.12 2.36
N THR A 25 3.38 -1.91 2.10
CA THR A 25 4.12 -0.85 1.39
C THR A 25 5.32 -0.39 2.23
N ILE A 26 5.11 -0.09 3.51
CA ILE A 26 6.21 0.33 4.40
C ILE A 26 7.25 -0.78 4.51
N LYS A 27 6.82 -2.03 4.69
CA LYS A 27 7.72 -3.18 4.80
C LYS A 27 8.59 -3.36 3.56
N LEU A 28 8.02 -3.17 2.36
CA LEU A 28 8.77 -3.30 1.10
C LEU A 28 9.90 -2.27 0.97
N TYR A 29 9.68 -1.02 1.41
CA TYR A 29 10.66 0.06 1.24
C TYR A 29 11.62 0.24 2.42
N THR A 30 11.31 -0.32 3.60
CA THR A 30 12.12 -0.15 4.82
C THR A 30 12.97 -1.38 5.15
N SER A 31 12.63 -2.58 4.66
CA SER A 31 13.38 -3.80 4.98
C SER A 31 14.59 -4.00 4.04
N PRO A 32 15.83 -4.02 4.57
CA PRO A 32 17.05 -4.12 3.75
C PRO A 32 17.40 -5.54 3.28
N GLU A 33 16.87 -6.58 3.94
CA GLU A 33 17.12 -7.99 3.62
C GLU A 33 15.80 -8.71 3.36
N LEU A 34 15.26 -8.58 2.14
CA LEU A 34 14.11 -9.37 1.69
C LEU A 34 14.58 -10.42 0.70
N THR A 35 14.11 -11.66 0.86
CA THR A 35 14.28 -12.69 -0.15
C THR A 35 13.52 -12.28 -1.43
N GLU A 36 13.98 -12.67 -2.63
CA GLU A 36 13.29 -12.33 -3.89
C GLU A 36 11.79 -12.71 -3.87
N ALA A 37 11.47 -13.88 -3.32
CA ALA A 37 10.09 -14.34 -3.17
C ALA A 37 9.24 -13.42 -2.27
N GLU A 38 9.84 -12.92 -1.19
CA GLU A 38 9.18 -12.00 -0.25
C GLU A 38 8.99 -10.63 -0.92
N GLN A 39 10.00 -10.15 -1.64
CA GLN A 39 9.95 -8.89 -2.37
C GLN A 39 8.84 -8.89 -3.43
N ILE A 40 8.71 -9.96 -4.22
CA ILE A 40 7.62 -10.10 -5.21
C ILE A 40 6.25 -10.13 -4.53
N SER A 41 6.13 -10.86 -3.41
CA SER A 41 4.87 -10.97 -2.69
C SER A 41 4.42 -9.64 -2.06
N LEU A 42 5.38 -8.86 -1.54
CA LEU A 42 5.16 -7.56 -0.94
C LEU A 42 4.90 -6.51 -2.01
N HIS A 43 5.60 -6.55 -3.14
CA HIS A 43 5.36 -5.65 -4.28
C HIS A 43 3.91 -5.78 -4.79
N LYS A 44 3.42 -7.02 -4.96
CA LYS A 44 2.01 -7.27 -5.36
C LYS A 44 0.98 -6.74 -4.36
N LYS A 45 1.31 -6.70 -3.07
CA LYS A 45 0.43 -6.25 -1.99
C LYS A 45 0.60 -4.77 -1.64
N SER A 46 1.65 -4.13 -2.14
CA SER A 46 1.99 -2.74 -1.87
C SER A 46 1.22 -1.78 -2.80
N LEU A 47 1.24 -0.49 -2.45
CA LEU A 47 0.74 0.57 -3.31
C LEU A 47 1.62 0.68 -4.56
N HIS A 48 0.98 0.54 -5.73
CA HIS A 48 1.65 0.68 -7.01
C HIS A 48 1.85 2.18 -7.30
N LEU A 49 3.09 2.62 -7.20
CA LEU A 49 3.48 4.00 -7.52
C LEU A 49 3.50 4.20 -9.04
N GLY A 50 2.94 5.32 -9.49
CA GLY A 50 3.01 5.74 -10.89
C GLY A 50 4.44 6.07 -11.32
N LEU A 51 4.62 6.24 -12.63
CA LEU A 51 5.91 6.56 -13.24
C LEU A 51 6.57 7.80 -12.64
N ASP A 52 5.77 8.81 -12.31
CA ASP A 52 6.24 10.07 -11.72
C ASP A 52 6.87 9.88 -10.33
N LEU A 53 6.35 8.93 -9.54
CA LEU A 53 6.78 8.68 -8.16
C LEU A 53 7.85 7.60 -8.04
N LYS A 54 7.84 6.60 -8.93
CA LYS A 54 8.83 5.51 -8.96
C LYS A 54 9.99 5.77 -9.91
N GLY A 55 9.80 6.69 -10.86
CA GLY A 55 10.65 6.82 -12.03
C GLY A 55 10.41 5.70 -13.05
N GLY A 56 10.68 6.00 -14.32
CA GLY A 56 10.73 5.04 -15.41
C GLY A 56 10.70 5.74 -16.77
N MET A 57 10.53 4.97 -17.83
CA MET A 57 10.66 5.48 -19.19
C MET A 57 9.29 5.84 -19.80
N HIS A 58 9.08 7.12 -20.09
CA HIS A 58 7.95 7.58 -20.91
C HIS A 58 8.45 7.81 -22.33
N LEU A 59 8.21 6.85 -23.23
CA LEU A 59 8.61 6.96 -24.64
C LEU A 59 7.44 7.56 -25.44
N VAL A 60 7.67 8.71 -26.05
CA VAL A 60 6.76 9.32 -27.03
C VAL A 60 7.34 9.04 -28.41
N LEU A 61 6.61 8.28 -29.22
CA LEU A 61 6.99 7.96 -30.59
C LEU A 61 6.13 8.82 -31.53
N GLU A 62 6.77 9.63 -32.36
CA GLU A 62 6.15 10.44 -33.42
C GLU A 62 6.48 9.80 -34.79
N VAL A 63 5.54 9.89 -35.74
CA VAL A 63 5.64 9.30 -37.09
C VAL A 63 6.31 10.26 -38.06
#